data_AF-A0A9P0MUX6-F1
#
_entry.id   AF-A0A9P0MUX6-F1
#
_cell.length_a   1.000
_cell.length_b   1.000
_cell.length_c   1.000
_cell.angle_alpha   90.00
_cell.angle_beta   90.00
_cell.angle_gamma   90.00
#
_symmetry.space_group_name_H-M   'P 1'
#
loop_
_entity.id
_entity.type
_entity.pdbx_description
1 polymer ?
#
loop_
_entity_poly.entity_id
_entity_poly.type
_entity_poly.pdbx_seq_one_letter_code
_entity_poly.pdbx_strand_id
1 'polypeptide(L)'
;MMDLTTYNGNEFFILLTVFAVISFLLFLICLILYWISHKNALLEVKRLSLIEGYANSMVQTYFYDNLKKIIPDQRPGTGLYDKIMMYKDTEKLEEEDFPLHKIFIIICASGFIPDALENIDKTRIKARKPLLLDHDGSIITLTNGLITTSTDGSITTSIDWSKLAQLIIDGRLNAISIYKVYHRNSKNHTTIATGPPLLTLLEASKEDPELKDNKKQIMEIFYKKLQKKLAENAEFTNSYELVFYNDDHDKPSTLAEEIILRHVDQGLVRQEAMSYHLSTDCVIETFLD
;
A
#
# COMPACT_ATOMS: atom_id res chain seq x y z
N MET A 1 -51.43 -79.67 -11.48
CA MET A 1 -50.87 -78.57 -12.30
C MET A 1 -50.90 -77.34 -11.42
N MET A 2 -49.96 -77.27 -10.47
CA MET A 2 -49.89 -76.25 -9.41
C MET A 2 -48.86 -75.20 -9.81
N ASP A 3 -49.30 -73.96 -10.00
CA ASP A 3 -48.71 -72.72 -9.49
C ASP A 3 -47.18 -72.64 -9.36
N LEU A 4 -46.46 -72.81 -10.47
CA LEU A 4 -45.04 -72.42 -10.58
C LEU A 4 -44.84 -70.93 -10.90
N THR A 5 -45.93 -70.18 -11.11
CA THR A 5 -45.88 -68.75 -11.45
C THR A 5 -45.83 -67.84 -10.22
N THR A 6 -46.16 -68.34 -9.03
CA THR A 6 -46.20 -67.55 -7.78
C THR A 6 -44.86 -67.48 -7.05
N TYR A 7 -43.98 -68.48 -7.19
CA TYR A 7 -42.68 -68.48 -6.51
C TYR A 7 -41.70 -67.46 -7.09
N ASN A 8 -41.73 -67.24 -8.41
CA ASN A 8 -40.82 -66.31 -9.09
C ASN A 8 -41.17 -64.82 -8.88
N GLY A 9 -42.39 -64.53 -8.42
CA GLY A 9 -42.83 -63.15 -8.18
C GLY A 9 -42.14 -62.51 -6.98
N ASN A 10 -41.97 -63.25 -5.88
CA ASN A 10 -41.46 -62.68 -4.62
C ASN A 10 -39.97 -62.28 -4.70
N GLU A 11 -39.12 -63.07 -5.35
CA GLU A 11 -37.70 -62.74 -5.56
C GLU A 11 -37.53 -61.45 -6.38
N PHE A 12 -38.37 -61.28 -7.41
CA PHE A 12 -38.36 -60.06 -8.23
C PHE A 12 -38.78 -58.81 -7.43
N PHE A 13 -39.78 -58.93 -6.56
CA PHE A 13 -40.19 -57.83 -5.67
C PHE A 13 -39.09 -57.46 -4.66
N ILE A 14 -38.38 -58.43 -4.11
CA ILE A 14 -37.25 -58.18 -3.19
C ILE A 14 -36.13 -57.43 -3.94
N LEU A 15 -35.76 -57.86 -5.14
CA LEU A 15 -34.71 -57.18 -5.92
C LEU A 15 -35.10 -55.72 -6.25
N LEU A 16 -36.37 -55.49 -6.65
CA LEU A 16 -36.87 -54.15 -6.98
C LEU A 16 -36.86 -53.23 -5.75
N THR A 17 -37.26 -53.73 -4.58
CA THR A 17 -37.24 -52.95 -3.34
C THR A 17 -35.81 -52.62 -2.89
N VAL A 18 -34.88 -53.58 -2.97
CA VAL A 18 -33.46 -53.34 -2.68
C VAL A 18 -32.88 -52.29 -3.63
N PHE A 19 -33.17 -52.40 -4.94
CA PHE A 19 -32.71 -51.42 -5.92
C PHE A 19 -33.29 -50.02 -5.67
N ALA A 20 -34.57 -49.94 -5.31
CA ALA A 20 -35.23 -48.68 -4.95
C ALA A 20 -34.60 -48.06 -3.70
N VAL A 21 -34.30 -48.86 -2.67
CA VAL A 21 -33.64 -48.40 -1.45
C VAL A 21 -32.22 -47.91 -1.75
N ILE A 22 -31.42 -48.65 -2.53
CA ILE A 22 -30.07 -48.21 -2.92
C ILE A 22 -30.14 -46.92 -3.74
N SER A 23 -31.04 -46.83 -4.71
CA SER A 23 -31.21 -45.62 -5.53
C SER A 23 -31.60 -44.42 -4.67
N PHE A 24 -32.48 -44.62 -3.69
CA PHE A 24 -32.87 -43.60 -2.74
C PHE A 24 -31.70 -43.15 -1.84
N LEU A 25 -30.90 -44.10 -1.34
CA LEU A 25 -29.71 -43.78 -0.55
C LEU A 25 -28.66 -43.01 -1.35
N LEU A 26 -28.40 -43.41 -2.60
CA LEU A 26 -27.50 -42.69 -3.50
C LEU A 26 -28.01 -41.28 -3.78
N PHE A 27 -29.31 -41.12 -4.02
CA PHE A 27 -29.92 -39.81 -4.19
C PHE A 27 -29.74 -38.92 -2.95
N LEU A 28 -29.95 -39.46 -1.75
CA LEU A 28 -29.70 -38.73 -0.50
C LEU A 28 -28.24 -38.32 -0.33
N ILE A 29 -27.29 -39.22 -0.65
CA ILE A 29 -25.86 -38.91 -0.61
C ILE A 29 -25.55 -37.78 -1.60
N CYS A 30 -26.06 -37.84 -2.84
CA CYS A 30 -25.89 -36.76 -3.82
C CYS A 30 -26.45 -35.43 -3.32
N LEU A 31 -27.61 -35.43 -2.67
CA LEU A 31 -28.23 -34.23 -2.12
C LEU A 31 -27.41 -33.64 -0.96
N ILE A 32 -26.88 -34.49 -0.08
CA ILE A 32 -25.99 -34.08 1.01
C ILE A 32 -24.69 -33.48 0.45
N LEU A 33 -24.06 -34.14 -0.52
CA LEU A 33 -22.83 -33.64 -1.15
C LEU A 33 -23.07 -32.32 -1.87
N TYR A 34 -24.19 -32.18 -2.59
CA TYR A 34 -24.59 -30.93 -3.23
C TYR A 34 -24.77 -29.81 -2.20
N TRP A 35 -25.45 -30.10 -1.08
CA TRP A 35 -25.65 -29.11 -0.03
C TRP A 35 -24.36 -28.68 0.67
N ILE A 36 -23.44 -29.61 0.94
CA ILE A 36 -22.10 -29.31 1.47
C ILE A 36 -21.34 -28.42 0.50
N SER A 37 -21.32 -28.77 -0.80
CA SER A 37 -20.65 -27.96 -1.83
C SER A 37 -21.23 -26.55 -1.91
N HIS A 38 -22.57 -26.41 -1.87
CA HIS A 38 -23.23 -25.11 -1.91
C HIS A 38 -22.92 -24.27 -0.68
N LYS A 39 -22.91 -24.87 0.52
CA LYS A 39 -22.52 -24.18 1.75
C LYS A 39 -21.08 -23.70 1.72
N ASN A 40 -20.15 -24.54 1.25
CA ASN A 40 -18.74 -24.16 1.12
C ASN A 40 -18.57 -23.00 0.14
N ALA A 41 -19.26 -23.04 -1.01
CA ALA A 41 -19.23 -21.94 -1.97
C ALA A 41 -19.76 -20.63 -1.36
N LEU A 42 -20.85 -20.69 -0.58
CA LEU A 42 -21.41 -19.51 0.08
C LEU A 42 -20.44 -18.93 1.13
N LEU A 43 -19.76 -19.79 1.90
CA LEU A 43 -18.74 -19.37 2.86
C LEU A 43 -17.57 -18.68 2.17
N GLU A 44 -17.10 -19.23 1.07
CA GLU A 44 -16.02 -18.63 0.26
C GLU A 44 -16.40 -17.26 -0.29
N VAL A 45 -17.62 -17.10 -0.82
CA VAL A 45 -18.09 -15.79 -1.31
C VAL A 45 -18.17 -14.76 -0.18
N LYS A 46 -18.66 -15.15 1.00
CA LYS A 46 -18.69 -14.26 2.17
C LYS A 46 -17.29 -13.85 2.61
N ARG A 47 -16.37 -14.80 2.69
CA ARG A 47 -14.96 -14.57 3.02
C ARG A 47 -14.32 -13.58 2.05
N LEU A 48 -14.47 -13.82 0.74
CA LEU A 48 -13.95 -12.91 -0.30
C LEU A 48 -14.56 -11.52 -0.22
N SER A 49 -15.87 -11.43 0.05
CA SER A 49 -16.55 -10.15 0.23
C SER A 49 -16.04 -9.38 1.45
N LEU A 50 -15.74 -10.06 2.55
CA LEU A 50 -15.16 -9.45 3.76
C LEU A 50 -13.76 -8.91 3.46
N ILE A 51 -12.89 -9.74 2.87
CA ILE A 51 -11.51 -9.39 2.50
C ILE A 51 -11.51 -8.18 1.56
N GLU A 52 -12.33 -8.22 0.50
CA GLU A 52 -12.39 -7.15 -0.48
C GLU A 52 -12.98 -5.87 0.12
N GLY A 53 -14.03 -5.99 0.94
CA GLY A 53 -14.64 -4.86 1.64
C GLY A 53 -13.65 -4.15 2.56
N TYR A 54 -12.88 -4.92 3.34
CA TYR A 54 -11.87 -4.38 4.24
C TYR A 54 -10.75 -3.67 3.48
N ALA A 55 -10.18 -4.33 2.46
CA ALA A 55 -9.14 -3.73 1.62
C ALA A 55 -9.64 -2.47 0.90
N ASN A 56 -10.88 -2.45 0.40
CA ASN A 56 -11.49 -1.25 -0.20
C ASN A 56 -11.54 -0.11 0.82
N SER A 57 -12.02 -0.37 2.03
CA SER A 57 -12.10 0.64 3.10
C SER A 57 -10.72 1.25 3.39
N MET A 58 -9.71 0.39 3.55
CA MET A 58 -8.32 0.83 3.76
C MET A 58 -7.81 1.72 2.63
N VAL A 59 -8.10 1.38 1.37
CA VAL A 59 -7.71 2.21 0.22
C VAL A 59 -8.38 3.57 0.27
N GLN A 60 -9.69 3.64 0.58
CA GLN A 60 -10.39 4.91 0.63
C GLN A 60 -9.85 5.82 1.73
N THR A 61 -9.69 5.29 2.95
CA THR A 61 -9.14 6.03 4.09
C THR A 61 -7.73 6.49 3.79
N TYR A 62 -6.85 5.61 3.31
CA TYR A 62 -5.46 6.01 3.05
C TYR A 62 -5.37 7.05 1.91
N PHE A 63 -6.12 6.86 0.83
CA PHE A 63 -6.08 7.77 -0.30
C PHE A 63 -6.61 9.16 0.06
N TYR A 64 -7.81 9.27 0.64
CA TYR A 64 -8.43 10.57 0.90
C TYR A 64 -7.86 11.26 2.15
N ASP A 65 -7.56 10.50 3.21
CA ASP A 65 -7.14 11.12 4.47
C ASP A 65 -5.66 11.39 4.55
N ASN A 66 -4.84 10.73 3.71
CA ASN A 66 -3.39 10.90 3.70
C ASN A 66 -2.89 11.40 2.35
N LEU A 67 -2.94 10.56 1.31
CA LEU A 67 -2.23 10.83 0.07
C LEU A 67 -2.75 12.08 -0.66
N LYS A 68 -4.08 12.27 -0.71
CA LYS A 68 -4.71 13.43 -1.34
C LYS A 68 -4.43 14.76 -0.64
N LYS A 69 -4.10 14.73 0.65
CA LYS A 69 -3.70 15.94 1.39
C LYS A 69 -2.23 16.26 1.19
N ILE A 70 -1.41 15.23 0.99
CA ILE A 70 0.05 15.34 0.98
C ILE A 70 0.59 15.64 -0.42
N ILE A 71 0.10 14.93 -1.44
CA ILE A 71 0.74 14.85 -2.77
C ILE A 71 0.34 16.01 -3.69
N PRO A 72 -0.95 16.22 -4.01
CA PRO A 72 -1.36 17.21 -4.99
C PRO A 72 -1.14 18.65 -4.51
N ASP A 73 -0.95 19.56 -5.47
CA ASP A 73 -1.02 21.00 -5.24
C ASP A 73 -2.45 21.41 -4.87
N GLN A 74 -2.72 21.65 -3.58
CA GLN A 74 -3.97 22.31 -3.19
C GLN A 74 -3.96 23.80 -3.54
N ARG A 75 -2.76 24.40 -3.55
CA ARG A 75 -2.46 25.76 -4.00
C ARG A 75 -1.16 25.73 -4.81
N PRO A 76 -0.93 26.69 -5.72
CA PRO A 76 0.36 26.82 -6.39
C PRO A 76 1.48 26.96 -5.35
N GLY A 77 2.53 26.14 -5.44
CA GLY A 77 3.66 26.21 -4.51
C GLY A 77 3.48 25.40 -3.21
N THR A 78 2.46 24.55 -3.09
CA THR A 78 2.19 23.77 -1.87
C THR A 78 2.17 22.26 -2.10
N GLY A 79 2.58 21.79 -3.27
CA GLY A 79 2.58 20.39 -3.64
C GLY A 79 3.77 19.65 -3.06
N LEU A 80 3.78 18.33 -3.21
CA LEU A 80 4.88 17.51 -2.71
C LEU A 80 6.26 18.01 -3.19
N TYR A 81 6.37 18.41 -4.45
CA TYR A 81 7.64 18.85 -5.03
C TYR A 81 8.21 20.06 -4.28
N ASP A 82 7.40 21.11 -4.10
CA ASP A 82 7.81 22.32 -3.37
C ASP A 82 8.19 21.99 -1.93
N LYS A 83 7.45 21.05 -1.32
CA LYS A 83 7.75 20.59 0.02
C LYS A 83 9.11 19.93 0.13
N ILE A 84 9.47 19.15 -0.87
CA ILE A 84 10.78 18.50 -0.97
C ILE A 84 11.88 19.54 -1.19
N MET A 85 11.67 20.52 -2.07
CA MET A 85 12.63 21.59 -2.31
C MET A 85 12.92 22.37 -1.02
N MET A 86 11.87 22.76 -0.31
CA MET A 86 12.01 23.51 0.95
C MET A 86 12.74 22.69 2.02
N TYR A 87 12.49 21.38 2.08
CA TYR A 87 13.23 20.47 2.97
C TYR A 87 14.71 20.37 2.59
N LYS A 88 15.03 20.27 1.30
CA LYS A 88 16.42 20.24 0.79
C LYS A 88 17.17 21.50 1.18
N ASP A 89 16.55 22.68 0.98
CA ASP A 89 17.14 23.96 1.35
C ASP A 89 17.39 24.05 2.87
N THR A 90 16.41 23.63 3.67
CA THR A 90 16.48 23.70 5.14
C THR A 90 17.58 22.79 5.70
N GLU A 91 17.67 21.57 5.17
CA GLU A 91 18.63 20.55 5.63
C GLU A 91 19.96 20.60 4.85
N LYS A 92 20.13 21.59 3.96
CA LYS A 92 21.32 21.82 3.12
C LYS A 92 21.74 20.58 2.33
N LEU A 93 20.78 19.99 1.63
CA LEU A 93 20.97 18.81 0.80
C LEU A 93 21.16 19.19 -0.66
N GLU A 94 22.15 18.58 -1.31
CA GLU A 94 22.40 18.76 -2.74
C GLU A 94 21.40 17.96 -3.59
N GLU A 95 21.29 18.28 -4.87
CA GLU A 95 20.42 17.57 -5.83
C GLU A 95 20.76 16.06 -5.88
N GLU A 96 22.05 15.75 -5.82
CA GLU A 96 22.59 14.39 -5.85
C GLU A 96 22.19 13.57 -4.62
N ASP A 97 21.93 14.23 -3.49
CA ASP A 97 21.44 13.57 -2.29
C ASP A 97 19.97 13.18 -2.43
N PHE A 98 19.16 13.85 -3.25
CA PHE A 98 17.71 13.64 -3.35
C PHE A 98 17.23 13.64 -4.81
N PRO A 99 17.61 12.63 -5.63
CA PRO A 99 17.36 12.67 -7.07
C PRO A 99 15.90 12.43 -7.45
N LEU A 100 15.16 11.73 -6.60
CA LEU A 100 13.77 11.38 -6.86
C LEU A 100 12.85 12.21 -5.98
N HIS A 101 12.24 13.24 -6.55
CA HIS A 101 11.22 14.07 -5.93
C HIS A 101 9.85 13.36 -5.82
N LYS A 102 9.87 12.13 -5.27
CA LYS A 102 8.71 11.24 -5.16
C LYS A 102 8.58 10.69 -3.74
N ILE A 103 7.35 10.42 -3.33
CA ILE A 103 7.07 9.62 -2.13
C ILE A 103 7.08 8.14 -2.48
N PHE A 104 7.84 7.36 -1.73
CA PHE A 104 7.81 5.91 -1.78
C PHE A 104 6.79 5.39 -0.79
N ILE A 105 5.77 4.69 -1.28
CA ILE A 105 4.74 4.07 -0.45
C ILE A 105 5.10 2.59 -0.33
N ILE A 106 5.53 2.17 0.85
CA ILE A 106 6.02 0.80 1.08
C ILE A 106 4.92 -0.03 1.72
N ILE A 107 4.57 -1.15 1.08
CA ILE A 107 3.53 -2.07 1.51
C ILE A 107 4.17 -3.43 1.75
N CYS A 108 4.24 -3.86 3.01
CA CYS A 108 4.77 -5.17 3.37
C CYS A 108 3.73 -6.27 3.13
N ALA A 109 4.12 -7.36 2.48
CA ALA A 109 3.24 -8.46 2.11
C ALA A 109 2.64 -9.19 3.32
N SER A 110 3.42 -9.34 4.40
CA SER A 110 2.95 -9.92 5.67
C SER A 110 1.97 -9.00 6.42
N GLY A 111 1.84 -7.74 5.97
CA GLY A 111 1.17 -6.66 6.69
C GLY A 111 1.88 -6.28 7.99
N PHE A 112 3.18 -6.60 8.12
CA PHE A 112 4.04 -6.08 9.17
C PHE A 112 4.20 -4.57 9.01
N ILE A 113 4.20 -3.87 10.15
CA ILE A 113 4.41 -2.43 10.21
C ILE A 113 5.68 -2.23 11.02
N PRO A 114 6.80 -1.89 10.39
CA PRO A 114 7.97 -1.49 11.15
C PRO A 114 7.70 -0.13 11.83
N ASP A 115 8.08 0.01 13.09
CA ASP A 115 8.05 1.33 13.76
C ASP A 115 8.90 2.38 13.03
N ALA A 116 9.98 1.92 12.37
CA ALA A 116 10.82 2.69 11.47
C ALA A 116 11.39 1.78 10.39
N LEU A 117 11.51 2.25 9.15
CA LEU A 117 12.08 1.44 8.05
C LEU A 117 13.53 0.99 8.30
N GLU A 118 14.27 1.72 9.13
CA GLU A 118 15.60 1.29 9.59
C GLU A 118 15.57 -0.08 10.28
N ASN A 119 14.46 -0.44 10.93
CA ASN A 119 14.32 -1.73 11.59
C ASN A 119 14.26 -2.89 10.58
N ILE A 120 13.87 -2.62 9.33
CA ILE A 120 13.88 -3.61 8.24
C ILE A 120 15.29 -3.78 7.67
N ASP A 121 16.02 -2.69 7.43
CA ASP A 121 17.43 -2.74 6.97
C ASP A 121 18.29 -1.70 7.71
N LYS A 122 18.80 -2.08 8.88
CA LYS A 122 19.62 -1.22 9.76
C LYS A 122 20.93 -0.76 9.13
N THR A 123 21.40 -1.48 8.12
CA THR A 123 22.70 -1.23 7.51
C THR A 123 22.62 -0.20 6.40
N ARG A 124 21.49 -0.17 5.68
CA ARG A 124 21.34 0.64 4.47
C ARG A 124 20.16 1.59 4.47
N ILE A 125 19.34 1.61 5.50
CA ILE A 125 18.30 2.61 5.66
C ILE A 125 18.62 3.38 6.94
N LYS A 126 18.78 4.71 6.81
CA LYS A 126 18.95 5.60 7.95
C LYS A 126 17.91 6.70 7.92
N ALA A 127 17.19 6.90 9.01
CA ALA A 127 16.21 7.95 9.21
C ALA A 127 16.90 9.31 9.18
N ARG A 128 16.18 10.28 8.64
CA ARG A 128 16.46 11.70 8.72
C ARG A 128 15.35 12.38 9.50
N LYS A 129 15.54 13.67 9.75
CA LYS A 129 14.52 14.52 10.36
C LYS A 129 13.23 14.44 9.52
N PRO A 130 12.08 14.12 10.13
CA PRO A 130 10.83 13.99 9.40
C PRO A 130 10.37 15.35 8.86
N LEU A 131 9.61 15.33 7.77
CA LEU A 131 8.89 16.47 7.28
C LEU A 131 7.56 16.59 8.04
N LEU A 132 7.37 17.71 8.73
CA LEU A 132 6.16 17.97 9.49
C LEU A 132 5.19 18.79 8.65
N LEU A 133 3.94 18.33 8.60
CA LEU A 133 2.85 18.97 7.89
C LEU A 133 1.73 19.31 8.87
N ASP A 134 1.03 20.41 8.64
CA ASP A 134 -0.23 20.70 9.32
C ASP A 134 -1.38 19.84 8.77
N HIS A 135 -2.59 20.06 9.31
CA HIS A 135 -3.81 19.37 8.88
C HIS A 135 -4.12 19.56 7.39
N ASP A 136 -3.77 20.71 6.83
CA ASP A 136 -4.05 21.08 5.44
C ASP A 136 -2.93 20.63 4.49
N GLY A 137 -1.83 20.10 5.05
CA GLY A 137 -0.68 19.59 4.31
C GLY A 137 0.43 20.63 4.11
N SER A 138 0.36 21.80 4.74
CA SER A 138 1.41 22.84 4.66
C SER A 138 2.61 22.47 5.54
N ILE A 139 3.83 22.84 5.14
CA ILE A 139 5.01 22.53 5.94
C ILE A 139 5.08 23.38 7.19
N ILE A 140 5.47 22.68 8.26
CA ILE A 140 5.91 23.25 9.52
C ILE A 140 7.42 23.12 9.63
N THR A 141 8.11 24.27 9.65
CA THR A 141 9.54 24.31 9.92
C THR A 141 9.79 24.53 11.40
N LEU A 142 10.72 23.77 11.96
CA LEU A 142 11.22 23.93 13.32
C LEU A 142 12.56 24.63 13.29
N THR A 143 12.59 25.89 13.72
CA THR A 143 13.82 26.68 13.84
C THR A 143 14.00 27.09 15.30
N ASN A 144 15.04 26.60 15.96
CA ASN A 144 15.36 26.94 17.36
C ASN A 144 14.19 26.73 18.37
N GLY A 145 13.34 25.72 18.15
CA GLY A 145 12.16 25.45 19.00
C GLY A 145 10.93 26.31 18.69
N LEU A 146 10.97 27.14 17.65
CA LEU A 146 9.79 27.82 17.11
C LEU A 146 9.25 27.07 15.90
N ILE A 147 7.93 26.86 15.91
CA ILE A 147 7.17 26.43 14.73
C ILE A 147 6.86 27.67 13.90
N THR A 148 7.21 27.62 12.62
CA THR A 148 6.72 28.57 11.61
C THR A 148 5.98 27.81 10.52
N THR A 149 4.71 28.16 10.31
CA THR A 149 3.93 27.66 9.17
C THR A 149 4.24 28.49 7.94
N SER A 150 4.51 27.81 6.82
CA SER A 150 4.99 28.46 5.60
C SER A 150 3.93 29.31 4.87
N THR A 151 2.66 29.25 5.27
CA THR A 151 1.56 29.75 4.45
C THR A 151 1.30 31.25 4.57
N ASP A 152 1.64 31.93 5.68
CA ASP A 152 1.38 33.37 5.84
C ASP A 152 2.29 34.09 6.88
N GLY A 153 3.39 33.48 7.32
CA GLY A 153 4.32 34.10 8.29
C GLY A 153 3.73 34.39 9.68
N SER A 154 2.48 33.98 9.93
CA SER A 154 1.74 34.22 11.16
C SER A 154 1.31 32.90 11.78
N ILE A 155 2.22 32.30 12.54
CA ILE A 155 2.01 31.65 13.84
C ILE A 155 3.43 31.45 14.36
N THR A 156 3.87 32.30 15.28
CA THR A 156 5.11 32.13 16.04
C THR A 156 4.72 31.64 17.42
N THR A 157 4.65 30.32 17.60
CA THR A 157 4.57 29.75 18.94
C THR A 157 5.81 28.89 19.17
N SER A 158 6.50 29.16 20.27
CA SER A 158 7.58 28.30 20.76
C SER A 158 6.93 27.00 21.25
N ILE A 159 7.27 25.89 20.62
CA ILE A 159 6.69 24.57 20.89
C ILE A 159 7.85 23.61 21.09
N ASP A 160 7.90 22.97 22.27
CA ASP A 160 8.91 21.96 22.57
C ASP A 160 8.59 20.62 21.88
N TRP A 161 9.54 19.69 21.92
CA TRP A 161 9.39 18.35 21.34
C TRP A 161 8.25 17.53 21.97
N SER A 162 7.98 17.71 23.26
CA SER A 162 6.92 17.00 23.97
C SER A 162 5.54 17.41 23.45
N LYS A 163 5.33 18.71 23.24
CA LYS A 163 4.11 19.27 22.70
C LYS A 163 3.94 18.98 21.21
N LEU A 164 5.03 18.93 20.45
CA LEU A 164 5.02 18.41 19.06
C LEU A 164 4.56 16.95 19.00
N ALA A 165 5.12 16.08 19.84
CA ALA A 165 4.72 14.68 19.91
C ALA A 165 3.23 14.56 20.23
N GLN A 166 2.72 15.35 21.18
CA GLN A 166 1.29 15.40 21.48
C GLN A 166 0.45 15.86 20.28
N LEU A 167 0.88 16.89 19.54
CA LEU A 167 0.14 17.36 18.37
C LEU A 167 0.10 16.33 17.23
N ILE A 168 1.14 15.49 17.09
CA ILE A 168 1.15 14.35 16.17
C ILE A 168 0.19 13.26 16.67
N ILE A 169 0.23 12.93 17.96
CA ILE A 169 -0.66 11.94 18.59
C ILE A 169 -2.14 12.35 18.47
N ASP A 170 -2.42 13.64 18.65
CA ASP A 170 -3.77 14.22 18.54
C ASP A 170 -4.26 14.32 17.07
N GLY A 171 -3.43 13.91 16.09
CA GLY A 171 -3.76 13.96 14.66
C GLY A 171 -3.81 15.37 14.07
N ARG A 172 -3.25 16.36 14.77
CA ARG A 172 -3.22 17.77 14.32
C ARG A 172 -2.08 18.04 13.36
N LEU A 173 -1.02 17.25 13.44
CA LEU A 173 0.15 17.30 12.57
C LEU A 173 0.39 15.94 11.91
N ASN A 174 0.76 15.96 10.64
CA ASN A 174 1.18 14.78 9.90
C ASN A 174 2.70 14.76 9.75
N ALA A 175 3.35 13.70 10.21
CA ALA A 175 4.79 13.51 10.05
C ALA A 175 5.06 12.55 8.89
N ILE A 176 5.82 13.00 7.89
CA ILE A 176 6.33 12.15 6.82
C ILE A 176 7.78 11.79 7.15
N SER A 177 8.02 10.50 7.29
CA SER A 177 9.35 9.98 7.56
C SER A 177 10.25 10.10 6.32
N ILE A 178 11.50 10.52 6.53
CA ILE A 178 12.50 10.69 5.47
C ILE A 178 13.65 9.77 5.77
N TYR A 179 14.15 9.08 4.74
CA TYR A 179 15.21 8.10 4.89
C TYR A 179 16.32 8.31 3.86
N LYS A 180 17.56 8.06 4.27
CA LYS A 180 18.70 7.90 3.39
C LYS A 180 18.91 6.41 3.13
N VAL A 181 18.88 6.02 1.86
CA VAL A 181 19.04 4.65 1.41
C VAL A 181 20.42 4.50 0.76
N TYR A 182 21.21 3.56 1.27
CA TYR A 182 22.60 3.35 0.84
C TYR A 182 22.69 2.24 -0.20
N HIS A 183 23.29 2.54 -1.35
CA HIS A 183 23.63 1.53 -2.36
C HIS A 183 24.94 0.81 -2.01
N ARG A 184 25.11 -0.43 -2.48
CA ARG A 184 26.33 -1.23 -2.22
C ARG A 184 27.60 -0.62 -2.83
N ASN A 185 27.47 0.14 -3.92
CA ASN A 185 28.61 0.66 -4.70
C ASN A 185 28.66 2.21 -4.79
N SER A 186 28.53 2.90 -3.64
CA SER A 186 29.00 4.28 -3.42
C SER A 186 28.19 5.50 -3.91
N LYS A 187 27.02 5.37 -4.56
CA LYS A 187 26.08 6.50 -4.70
C LYS A 187 24.96 6.39 -3.65
N ASN A 188 24.88 7.37 -2.77
CA ASN A 188 23.88 7.42 -1.72
C ASN A 188 22.65 8.14 -2.26
N HIS A 189 21.44 7.62 -2.02
CA HIS A 189 20.21 8.28 -2.45
C HIS A 189 19.31 8.51 -1.25
N THR A 190 18.82 9.73 -1.08
CA THR A 190 17.79 10.05 -0.09
C THR A 190 16.45 9.88 -0.73
N THR A 191 15.54 9.27 0.02
CA THR A 191 14.22 8.90 -0.44
C THR A 191 13.22 9.23 0.66
N ILE A 192 12.13 9.90 0.30
CA ILE A 192 11.00 10.03 1.22
C ILE A 192 10.21 8.74 1.14
N ALA A 193 10.02 8.09 2.27
CA ALA A 193 9.25 6.87 2.34
C ALA A 193 8.18 6.97 3.43
N THR A 194 6.97 6.63 3.05
CA THR A 194 5.82 6.53 3.93
C THR A 194 5.29 5.11 3.89
N GLY A 195 4.74 4.65 5.01
CA GLY A 195 3.96 3.42 5.07
C GLY A 195 2.47 3.75 5.10
N PRO A 196 1.60 2.90 4.55
CA PRO A 196 0.18 3.00 4.85
C PRO A 196 -0.07 2.80 6.35
N PRO A 197 -1.09 3.46 6.93
CA PRO A 197 -1.50 3.25 8.30
C PRO A 197 -2.22 1.89 8.40
N LEU A 198 -1.44 0.81 8.47
CA LEU A 198 -1.98 -0.56 8.57
C LEU A 198 -2.34 -0.93 10.01
N LEU A 199 -2.20 -0.01 10.96
CA LEU A 199 -2.43 -0.25 12.38
C LEU A 199 -3.86 -0.77 12.61
N THR A 200 -4.84 -0.22 11.89
CA THR A 200 -6.23 -0.66 11.95
C THR A 200 -6.41 -2.12 11.54
N LEU A 201 -5.69 -2.59 10.51
CA LEU A 201 -5.71 -4.00 10.10
C LEU A 201 -5.05 -4.88 11.15
N LEU A 202 -3.92 -4.43 11.72
CA LEU A 202 -3.22 -5.17 12.76
C LEU A 202 -4.09 -5.35 14.01
N GLU A 203 -4.76 -4.29 14.46
CA GLU A 203 -5.67 -4.33 15.60
C GLU A 203 -6.89 -5.19 15.32
N ALA A 204 -7.57 -4.99 14.18
CA ALA A 204 -8.73 -5.78 13.80
C ALA A 204 -8.39 -7.29 13.70
N SER A 205 -7.20 -7.64 13.19
CA SER A 205 -6.75 -9.03 13.09
C SER A 205 -6.47 -9.71 14.43
N LYS A 206 -6.37 -8.97 15.54
CA LYS A 206 -6.27 -9.58 16.88
C LYS A 206 -7.62 -10.11 17.36
N GLU A 207 -8.70 -9.48 16.92
CA GLU A 207 -10.08 -9.78 17.35
C GLU A 207 -10.82 -10.66 16.33
N ASP A 208 -10.49 -10.53 15.04
CA ASP A 208 -11.10 -11.28 13.94
C ASP A 208 -10.12 -12.31 13.33
N PRO A 209 -10.32 -13.61 13.58
CA PRO A 209 -9.53 -14.68 12.99
C PRO A 209 -9.57 -14.70 11.45
N GLU A 210 -10.69 -14.33 10.83
CA GLU A 210 -10.79 -14.33 9.36
C GLU A 210 -9.87 -13.26 8.76
N LEU A 211 -9.77 -12.09 9.38
CA LEU A 211 -8.83 -11.06 8.95
C LEU A 211 -7.38 -11.48 9.17
N LYS A 212 -7.10 -12.18 10.28
CA LYS A 212 -5.77 -12.70 10.59
C LYS A 212 -5.29 -13.71 9.55
N ASP A 213 -6.14 -14.70 9.23
CA ASP A 213 -5.79 -15.79 8.32
C ASP A 213 -5.66 -15.31 6.87
N ASN A 214 -6.35 -14.23 6.51
CA ASN A 214 -6.34 -13.66 5.16
C ASN A 214 -5.53 -12.36 5.05
N LYS A 215 -4.73 -12.01 6.06
CA LYS A 215 -3.97 -10.74 6.12
C LYS A 215 -3.14 -10.47 4.88
N LYS A 216 -2.39 -11.46 4.41
CA LYS A 216 -1.56 -11.34 3.19
C LYS A 216 -2.40 -11.05 1.94
N GLN A 217 -3.54 -11.73 1.80
CA GLN A 217 -4.46 -11.51 0.69
C GLN A 217 -5.10 -10.11 0.74
N ILE A 218 -5.45 -9.63 1.94
CA ILE A 218 -5.92 -8.25 2.15
C ILE A 218 -4.85 -7.26 1.69
N MET A 219 -3.59 -7.47 2.06
CA MET A 219 -2.46 -6.60 1.67
C MET A 219 -2.23 -6.56 0.15
N GLU A 220 -2.30 -7.72 -0.52
CA GLU A 220 -2.19 -7.79 -1.98
C GLU A 220 -3.34 -7.05 -2.69
N ILE A 221 -4.57 -7.22 -2.20
CA ILE A 221 -5.75 -6.54 -2.75
C ILE A 221 -5.66 -5.03 -2.50
N PHE A 222 -5.24 -4.63 -1.29
CA PHE A 222 -4.99 -3.23 -0.93
C PHE A 222 -3.95 -2.61 -1.88
N TYR A 223 -2.80 -3.25 -2.09
CA TYR A 223 -1.77 -2.78 -3.03
C TYR A 223 -2.34 -2.57 -4.44
N LYS A 224 -3.00 -3.59 -5.01
CA LYS A 224 -3.56 -3.53 -6.38
C LYS A 224 -4.60 -2.43 -6.53
N LYS A 225 -5.50 -2.29 -5.55
CA LYS A 225 -6.56 -1.29 -5.59
C LYS A 225 -6.02 0.12 -5.37
N LEU A 226 -5.04 0.30 -4.47
CA LEU A 226 -4.38 1.58 -4.28
C LEU A 226 -3.62 2.00 -5.54
N GLN A 227 -2.87 1.07 -6.16
CA GLN A 227 -2.17 1.32 -7.42
C GLN A 227 -3.14 1.80 -8.50
N LYS A 228 -4.27 1.10 -8.66
CA LYS A 228 -5.32 1.48 -9.61
C LYS A 228 -5.89 2.86 -9.29
N LYS A 229 -6.24 3.11 -8.02
CA LYS A 229 -6.79 4.38 -7.57
C LYS A 229 -5.82 5.54 -7.84
N LEU A 230 -4.53 5.37 -7.57
CA LEU A 230 -3.52 6.40 -7.86
C LEU A 230 -3.36 6.64 -9.37
N ALA A 231 -3.35 5.59 -10.18
CA ALA A 231 -3.27 5.70 -11.64
C ALA A 231 -4.49 6.40 -12.27
N GLU A 232 -5.67 6.29 -11.66
CA GLU A 232 -6.90 7.00 -12.09
C GLU A 232 -6.87 8.51 -11.79
N ASN A 233 -5.96 8.98 -10.93
CA ASN A 233 -5.89 10.39 -10.51
C ASN A 233 -4.64 11.05 -11.08
N ALA A 234 -4.80 11.79 -12.18
CA ALA A 234 -3.70 12.41 -12.92
C ALA A 234 -2.80 13.33 -12.07
N GLU A 235 -3.35 13.92 -10.98
CA GLU A 235 -2.61 14.75 -10.03
C GLU A 235 -1.50 14.02 -9.26
N PHE A 236 -1.49 12.68 -9.25
CA PHE A 236 -0.44 11.87 -8.62
C PHE A 236 0.65 11.43 -9.61
N THR A 237 0.51 11.79 -10.89
CA THR A 237 1.43 11.35 -11.94
C THR A 237 2.85 11.78 -11.60
N ASN A 238 3.76 10.81 -11.57
CA ASN A 238 5.18 11.03 -11.30
C ASN A 238 5.50 11.60 -9.90
N SER A 239 4.57 11.57 -8.94
CA SER A 239 4.77 12.05 -7.56
C SER A 239 4.96 10.93 -6.54
N TYR A 240 4.74 9.68 -6.93
CA TYR A 240 4.88 8.52 -6.05
C TYR A 240 5.57 7.33 -6.73
N GLU A 241 6.11 6.44 -5.91
CA GLU A 241 6.49 5.07 -6.27
C GLU A 241 5.87 4.10 -5.27
N LEU A 242 5.19 3.06 -5.75
CA LEU A 242 4.50 2.09 -4.90
C LEU A 242 5.31 0.78 -4.84
N VAL A 243 5.83 0.45 -3.66
CA VAL A 243 6.71 -0.70 -3.44
C VAL A 243 5.97 -1.80 -2.68
N PHE A 244 5.76 -2.96 -3.30
CA PHE A 244 5.22 -4.13 -2.62
C PHE A 244 6.36 -5.04 -2.14
N TYR A 245 6.74 -4.89 -0.88
CA TYR A 245 7.88 -5.58 -0.27
C TYR A 245 7.44 -6.92 0.30
N ASN A 246 8.06 -8.02 -0.15
CA ASN A 246 7.80 -9.34 0.39
C ASN A 246 8.77 -9.68 1.52
N ASP A 247 8.29 -9.52 2.75
CA ASP A 247 9.05 -9.66 3.99
C ASP A 247 9.01 -11.07 4.61
N ASP A 248 8.34 -12.03 3.96
CA ASP A 248 8.15 -13.41 4.47
C ASP A 248 9.27 -14.39 4.06
N HIS A 249 10.25 -14.01 3.25
CA HIS A 249 11.24 -14.96 2.70
C HIS A 249 12.43 -15.24 3.63
N ASP A 250 12.93 -16.49 3.65
CA ASP A 250 14.15 -16.92 4.37
C ASP A 250 15.42 -16.13 3.99
N LYS A 251 15.37 -15.43 2.84
CA LYS A 251 16.42 -14.53 2.37
C LYS A 251 15.79 -13.44 1.49
N PRO A 252 15.08 -12.46 2.07
CA PRO A 252 14.44 -11.42 1.27
C PRO A 252 15.52 -10.60 0.57
N SER A 253 15.33 -10.25 -0.70
CA SER A 253 16.04 -9.10 -1.26
C SER A 253 15.72 -7.94 -0.34
N THR A 254 16.73 -7.35 0.26
CA THR A 254 16.51 -6.31 1.27
C THR A 254 15.68 -5.16 0.72
N LEU A 255 14.88 -4.52 1.56
CA LEU A 255 14.06 -3.37 1.17
C LEU A 255 14.87 -2.29 0.42
N ALA A 256 16.12 -2.04 0.84
CA ALA A 256 17.00 -1.11 0.14
C ALA A 256 17.32 -1.53 -1.30
N GLU A 257 17.53 -2.82 -1.58
CA GLU A 257 17.69 -3.32 -2.95
C GLU A 257 16.42 -3.16 -3.77
N GLU A 258 15.25 -3.39 -3.18
CA GLU A 258 13.99 -3.28 -3.89
C GLU A 258 13.67 -1.82 -4.25
N ILE A 259 13.94 -0.89 -3.32
CA ILE A 259 13.83 0.55 -3.56
C ILE A 259 14.82 0.97 -4.64
N ILE A 260 16.10 0.62 -4.49
CA ILE A 260 17.15 1.10 -5.41
C ILE A 260 16.98 0.50 -6.82
N LEU A 261 16.95 -0.83 -6.94
CA LEU A 261 17.00 -1.50 -8.25
C LEU A 261 15.75 -1.28 -9.08
N ARG A 262 14.57 -1.25 -8.44
CA ARG A 262 13.30 -1.21 -9.18
C ARG A 262 12.80 0.21 -9.41
N HIS A 263 13.18 1.16 -8.57
CA HIS A 263 12.53 2.47 -8.56
C HIS A 263 13.54 3.62 -8.66
N VAL A 264 14.69 3.53 -7.98
CA VAL A 264 15.74 4.57 -8.10
C VAL A 264 16.44 4.48 -9.45
N ASP A 265 17.04 3.34 -9.76
CA ASP A 265 17.82 3.17 -10.99
C ASP A 265 16.94 3.32 -12.23
N GLN A 266 15.73 2.76 -12.23
CA GLN A 266 14.77 2.91 -13.33
C GLN A 266 14.20 4.34 -13.43
N GLY A 267 13.97 5.00 -12.30
CA GLY A 267 13.47 6.38 -12.24
C GLY A 267 14.49 7.38 -12.80
N LEU A 268 15.77 7.21 -12.46
CA LEU A 268 16.89 7.99 -12.99
C LEU A 268 16.99 7.86 -14.52
N VAL A 269 16.94 6.63 -15.04
CA VAL A 269 16.95 6.36 -16.49
C VAL A 269 15.79 7.07 -17.21
N ARG A 270 14.60 7.11 -16.60
CA ARG A 270 13.44 7.81 -17.18
C ARG A 270 13.60 9.35 -17.16
N GLN A 271 14.17 9.92 -16.10
CA GLN A 271 14.43 11.37 -16.04
C GLN A 271 15.49 11.79 -17.06
N GLU A 272 16.57 11.01 -17.20
CA GLU A 272 17.58 11.23 -18.23
C GLU A 272 16.96 11.18 -19.64
N ALA A 273 16.14 10.16 -19.93
CA ALA A 273 15.45 10.03 -21.23
C ALA A 273 14.49 11.21 -21.54
N MET A 274 13.80 11.76 -20.52
CA MET A 274 12.97 12.96 -20.70
C MET A 274 13.81 14.23 -20.91
N SER A 275 14.98 14.34 -20.26
CA SER A 275 15.93 15.45 -20.45
C SER A 275 16.47 15.50 -21.89
N TYR A 276 16.79 14.35 -22.49
CA TYR A 276 17.24 14.27 -23.89
C TYR A 276 16.17 14.71 -24.90
N HIS A 277 14.88 14.53 -24.59
CA HIS A 277 13.79 14.98 -25.47
C HIS A 277 13.49 16.48 -25.40
N LEU A 278 13.82 17.15 -24.29
CA LEU A 278 13.66 18.62 -24.18
C LEU A 278 14.84 19.42 -24.78
N SER A 279 15.95 18.77 -25.12
CA SER A 279 17.17 19.44 -25.57
C SER A 279 17.32 19.62 -27.09
N THR A 280 16.38 19.15 -27.93
CA THR A 280 16.52 19.23 -29.40
C THR A 280 15.57 20.18 -30.13
N ASP A 281 14.57 20.77 -29.46
CA ASP A 281 13.61 21.65 -30.14
C ASP A 281 13.62 23.08 -29.57
N CYS A 282 14.74 23.79 -29.72
CA CYS A 282 14.72 25.25 -29.78
C CYS A 282 15.96 25.78 -30.53
N VAL A 283 16.02 25.48 -31.83
CA VAL A 283 16.72 26.33 -32.79
C VAL A 283 15.64 26.90 -33.70
N ILE A 284 14.97 27.96 -33.26
CA ILE A 284 14.25 28.83 -34.18
C ILE A 284 15.29 29.74 -34.82
N GLU A 285 15.51 29.46 -36.10
CA GLU A 285 16.33 30.19 -37.04
C GLU A 285 16.04 31.70 -36.97
N THR A 286 17.11 32.46 -36.79
CA THR A 286 17.14 33.88 -37.13
C THR A 286 17.15 33.97 -38.65
N PHE A 287 15.98 34.14 -39.27
CA PHE A 287 15.92 34.60 -40.66
C PHE A 287 16.01 36.12 -40.69
N LEU A 288 17.15 36.57 -41.20
CA LEU A 288 17.31 37.85 -41.87
C LEU A 288 16.35 37.91 -43.06
N ASP A 289 15.49 38.92 -43.08
CA ASP A 289 15.27 39.86 -44.18
C ASP A 289 14.44 41.07 -43.69
#